data_AF-A0A938I6N4-F1
#
_entry.id   AF-A0A938I6N4-F1
#
_cell.length_a   1.000
_cell.length_b   1.000
_cell.length_c   1.000
_cell.angle_alpha   90.00
_cell.angle_beta   90.00
_cell.angle_gamma   90.00
#
_symmetry.space_group_name_H-M   'P 1'
#
loop_
_entity.id
_entity.type
_entity.pdbx_description
1 polymer ?
#
loop_
_entity_poly.entity_id
_entity_poly.type
_entity_poly.pdbx_seq_one_letter_code
_entity_poly.pdbx_strand_id
1 'polypeptide(L)' 'MAHINLPDGEPGISGLLVAYRNTEQHINGLTQAAMRGPSSLTDAERELISANTSCAEIGEGLSFSLL' A
#
# COMPACT_ATOMS: atom_id res chain seq x y z
N MET A 1 2.76 -9.12 -16.12
CA MET A 1 2.56 -7.75 -15.60
C MET A 1 2.34 -6.83 -16.79
N ALA A 2 1.38 -5.92 -16.72
CA ALA A 2 1.19 -4.93 -17.78
C ALA A 2 2.39 -3.97 -17.79
N HIS A 3 2.98 -3.74 -18.97
CA HIS A 3 4.03 -2.75 -19.12
C HIS A 3 3.39 -1.39 -19.38
N ILE A 4 3.45 -0.49 -18.40
CA ILE A 4 2.92 0.87 -18.48
C ILE A 4 4.04 1.88 -18.29
N ASN A 5 3.97 3.00 -19.01
CA ASN A 5 4.93 4.09 -18.84
C ASN A 5 4.50 4.94 -17.65
N LEU A 6 5.39 5.09 -16.66
CA LEU A 6 5.18 5.97 -15.52
C LEU A 6 6.08 7.21 -15.66
N PRO A 7 5.65 8.35 -15.12
CA PRO A 7 6.50 9.53 -15.04
C PRO A 7 7.73 9.23 -14.15
N ASP A 8 8.89 9.71 -14.58
CA ASP A 8 10.15 9.55 -13.84
C ASP A 8 10.14 10.35 -12.54
N GLY A 9 10.94 9.91 -11.56
CA GLY A 9 11.22 10.66 -10.32
C GLY A 9 10.51 10.14 -9.07
N GLU A 10 9.50 9.28 -9.20
CA GLU A 10 8.76 8.73 -8.07
C GLU A 10 8.86 7.19 -7.99
N PRO A 11 9.27 6.62 -6.84
CA PRO A 11 9.45 5.18 -6.71
C PRO A 11 8.13 4.44 -6.44
N GLY A 12 8.05 3.19 -6.90
CA GLY A 12 7.02 2.23 -6.47
C GLY A 12 5.58 2.69 -6.71
N ILE A 13 4.73 2.52 -5.69
CA ILE A 13 3.30 2.88 -5.74
C ILE A 13 3.09 4.39 -5.96
N SER A 14 4.01 5.25 -5.52
CA SER A 14 3.91 6.69 -5.73
C SER A 14 3.93 7.07 -7.21
N GLY A 15 4.74 6.39 -8.03
CA GLY A 15 4.75 6.61 -9.48
C GLY A 15 3.39 6.30 -10.13
N LEU A 16 2.69 5.28 -9.63
CA LEU A 16 1.33 4.94 -10.07
C LEU A 16 0.32 6.01 -9.65
N LEU A 17 0.40 6.50 -8.42
CA LEU A 17 -0.47 7.57 -7.93
C LEU A 17 -0.28 8.86 -8.74
N VAL A 18 0.96 9.22 -9.05
CA VAL A 18 1.27 10.38 -9.90
C VAL A 18 0.71 10.22 -11.32
N ALA A 19 0.80 9.01 -11.89
CA ALA A 19 0.26 8.72 -13.22
C ALA A 19 -1.28 8.79 -13.27
N TYR A 20 -1.97 8.51 -12.16
CA TYR A 20 -3.43 8.41 -12.08
C TYR A 20 -4.02 9.33 -10.99
N ARG A 21 -3.85 10.65 -11.18
CA ARG A 21 -4.23 11.70 -10.21
C ARG A 21 -5.69 11.64 -9.72
N ASN A 22 -6.63 11.26 -10.58
CA ASN A 22 -8.04 11.11 -10.17
C ASN A 22 -8.23 10.01 -9.10
N THR A 23 -7.47 8.92 -9.21
CA THR A 23 -7.52 7.80 -8.26
C THR A 23 -6.66 8.08 -7.03
N GLU A 24 -5.52 8.76 -7.21
CA GLU A 24 -4.61 9.14 -6.14
C GLU A 24 -5.33 9.83 -4.98
N GLN A 25 -6.17 10.82 -5.26
CA GLN A 25 -6.86 11.58 -4.22
C GLN A 25 -7.65 10.65 -3.27
N HIS A 26 -8.31 9.65 -3.84
CA HIS A 26 -9.14 8.71 -3.08
C HIS A 26 -8.26 7.75 -2.26
N ILE A 27 -7.20 7.20 -2.86
CA ILE A 27 -6.28 6.28 -2.17
C ILE A 27 -5.56 7.01 -1.04
N ASN A 28 -4.97 8.17 -1.31
CA ASN A 28 -4.27 8.96 -0.30
C ASN A 28 -5.22 9.39 0.83
N GLY A 29 -6.46 9.76 0.50
CA GLY A 29 -7.49 10.09 1.49
C GLY A 29 -7.79 8.90 2.41
N LEU A 30 -7.93 7.70 1.85
CA LEU A 30 -8.13 6.47 2.63
C LEU A 30 -6.92 6.14 3.50
N THR A 31 -5.71 6.19 2.94
CA THR A 31 -4.47 5.94 3.70
C THR A 31 -4.31 6.96 4.83
N GLN A 32 -4.58 8.24 4.58
CA GLN A 32 -4.53 9.28 5.62
C GLN A 32 -5.55 9.00 6.72
N ALA A 33 -6.80 8.68 6.37
CA ALA A 33 -7.83 8.38 7.35
C ALA A 33 -7.49 7.13 8.19
N ALA A 34 -7.02 6.06 7.54
CA ALA A 34 -6.68 4.81 8.21
C ALA A 34 -5.41 4.93 9.06
N MET A 35 -4.36 5.56 8.54
CA MET A 35 -3.04 5.56 9.17
C MET A 35 -2.77 6.75 10.07
N ARG A 36 -3.49 7.87 9.93
CA ARG A 36 -3.24 9.11 10.67
C ARG A 36 -4.52 9.79 11.18
N GLY A 37 -5.69 9.23 10.91
CA GLY A 37 -6.96 9.73 11.39
C GLY A 37 -7.21 9.42 12.88
N PRO A 38 -8.27 9.99 13.47
CA PRO A 38 -8.69 9.67 14.83
C PRO A 38 -8.94 8.16 14.99
N SER A 39 -8.33 7.55 16.00
CA SER A 39 -8.44 6.13 16.28
C SER A 39 -8.18 5.85 17.76
N SER A 40 -8.72 4.74 18.26
CA SER A 40 -8.34 4.19 19.57
C SER A 40 -6.97 3.51 19.55
N LEU A 41 -6.45 3.18 18.36
CA LEU A 41 -5.12 2.61 18.16
C LEU A 41 -4.09 3.73 18.01
N THR A 42 -2.88 3.49 18.50
CA THR A 42 -1.72 4.34 18.26
C THR A 42 -1.22 4.19 16.82
N ASP A 43 -0.47 5.18 16.34
CA ASP A 43 0.19 5.14 15.03
C ASP A 43 1.08 3.91 14.84
N ALA A 44 1.77 3.48 15.89
CA ALA A 44 2.64 2.30 15.87
C ALA A 44 1.85 1.00 15.74
N GLU A 45 0.71 0.87 16.43
CA GLU A 45 -0.14 -0.32 16.35
C GLU A 45 -0.74 -0.47 14.95
N ARG A 46 -1.16 0.64 14.32
CA ARG A 46 -1.70 0.62 12.96
C ARG A 46 -0.64 0.23 11.93
N GLU A 47 0.58 0.74 12.08
CA GLU A 47 1.71 0.35 11.24
C GLU A 47 2.04 -1.13 11.39
N LEU A 48 2.04 -1.65 12.62
CA LEU A 48 2.31 -3.07 12.89
C LEU A 48 1.25 -3.97 12.24
N ILE A 49 -0.03 -3.61 12.34
CA ILE A 49 -1.13 -4.34 11.69
C ILE A 49 -0.92 -4.37 10.18
N SER A 50 -0.65 -3.21 9.56
CA SER A 50 -0.41 -3.10 8.11
C SER A 50 0.77 -3.97 7.67
N ALA A 51 1.89 -3.88 8.38
CA ALA A 51 3.09 -4.67 8.09
C ALA A 51 2.82 -6.18 8.22
N ASN A 52 2.07 -6.60 9.24
CA ASN A 52 1.70 -8.00 9.44
C ASN A 52 0.84 -8.53 8.29
N THR A 53 -0.17 -7.78 7.84
CA THR A 53 -1.03 -8.21 6.71
C THR A 53 -0.25 -8.28 5.40
N SER A 54 0.64 -7.32 5.13
CA SER A 54 1.48 -7.36 3.92
C SER A 54 2.48 -8.50 3.95
N CYS A 55 3.06 -8.81 5.12
CA CYS A 55 3.94 -9.96 5.27
C CYS A 55 3.19 -11.28 5.07
N ALA A 56 1.97 -11.40 5.62
CA ALA A 56 1.13 -12.57 5.45
C ALA A 56 0.79 -12.82 3.97
N GLU A 57 0.47 -11.78 3.19
CA GLU A 57 0.25 -11.91 1.75
C GLU A 57 1.49 -12.46 1.01
N ILE A 58 2.70 -12.05 1.42
CA ILE A 58 3.95 -12.55 0.83
C ILE A 58 4.20 -14.02 1.24
N GLY A 59 3.78 -14.43 2.45
CA GLY A 59 3.92 -15.79 2.96
C GLY A 59 2.97 -16.81 2.31
N GLU A 60 1.75 -16.42 1.97
CA GLU A 60 0.79 -17.28 1.25
C GLU A 60 1.28 -17.63 -0.17
N GLY A 61 2.07 -16.75 -0.80
CA GLY A 61 2.75 -17.05 -2.08
C GLY A 61 3.88 -18.08 -1.98
N LEU A 62 4.52 -18.21 -0.81
CA LEU A 62 5.57 -19.19 -0.55
C LEU A 62 5.01 -20.54 -0.08
N SER A 63 3.83 -20.56 0.55
CA SER A 63 3.12 -21.78 0.94
C SER A 63 2.64 -22.60 -0.27
N PHE A 64 2.25 -21.93 -1.36
CA PHE A 64 1.76 -22.60 -2.59
C PHE A 64 2.87 -23.09 -3.55
N SER A 65 4.14 -22.78 -3.27
CA SER A 65 5.31 -23.23 -4.08
C SER A 65 6.09 -24.39 -3.46
N LEU A 66 5.63 -24.94 -2.32
CA LEU A 66 6.23 -26.10 -1.65
C LEU A 66 5.30 -27.33 -1.57
N LEU A 67 4.21 -27.35 -2.35
CA LEU A 67 3.36 -28.52 -2.65
C LEU A 67 3.22 -28.68 -4.16
#